data_AF-A0A6L4B241-F1
#
_entry.id   AF-A0A6L4B241-F1
#
_cell.length_a   1.000
_cell.length_b   1.000
_cell.length_c   1.000
_cell.angle_alpha   90.00
_cell.angle_beta   90.00
_cell.angle_gamma   90.00
#
_symmetry.space_group_name_H-M   'P 1'
#
loop_
_entity.id
_entity.type
_entity.pdbx_description
1 polymer ?
#
loop_
_entity_poly.entity_id
_entity_poly.type
_entity_poly.pdbx_seq_one_letter_code
_entity_poly.pdbx_strand_id
1 'polypeptide(L)'
;MIDYHVHEVPPGFLKKWQHTLDEVAEALEVPAALVMRVWPEQIEVLLSSLSAGNPYEEHEKADLGTGLYCETVMASRALLEVPDALNDPAWRNNPDVKLNMINYLGVPLVWPDDSIFGTVCVLDARARQYSAEAQEALWKIKALIEADFAGIFHGDTAPDAIDERARTIRSEMAGILARLRSPH
;
A
#
# COMPACT_ATOMS: atom_id res chain seq x y z
N MET A 1 7.11 -22.78 4.11
CA MET A 1 5.92 -21.94 4.40
C MET A 1 6.49 -20.65 4.99
N ILE A 2 6.16 -19.48 4.43
CA ILE A 2 6.60 -18.21 5.03
C ILE A 2 5.78 -18.05 6.31
N ASP A 3 6.45 -17.82 7.43
CA ASP A 3 5.80 -17.70 8.73
C ASP A 3 5.49 -16.23 9.01
N TYR A 4 4.25 -15.83 8.74
CA TYR A 4 3.78 -14.47 8.92
C TYR A 4 3.43 -14.20 10.38
N HIS A 5 3.88 -13.07 10.88
CA HIS A 5 3.62 -12.63 12.24
C HIS A 5 2.92 -11.27 12.22
N VAL A 6 2.03 -11.06 13.18
CA VAL A 6 1.31 -9.80 13.30
C VAL A 6 2.21 -8.79 13.98
N HIS A 7 2.36 -7.62 13.34
CA HIS A 7 3.03 -6.47 13.92
C HIS A 7 2.00 -5.40 14.28
N GLU A 8 2.00 -4.99 15.55
CA GLU A 8 1.11 -3.94 16.03
C GLU A 8 1.68 -2.56 15.74
N VAL A 9 0.79 -1.64 15.35
CA VAL A 9 1.14 -0.27 15.00
C VAL A 9 0.40 0.69 15.93
N PRO A 10 1.10 1.59 16.65
CA PRO A 10 0.45 2.57 17.50
C PRO A 10 -0.44 3.54 16.70
N PRO A 11 -1.59 3.99 17.24
CA PRO A 11 -2.55 4.84 16.51
C PRO A 11 -1.98 6.15 15.96
N GLY A 12 -0.95 6.71 16.61
CA GLY A 12 -0.27 7.93 16.14
C GLY A 12 0.35 7.77 14.76
N PHE A 13 0.89 6.59 14.45
CA PHE A 13 1.48 6.27 13.15
C PHE A 13 0.40 5.98 12.11
N LEU A 14 -0.66 5.25 12.48
CA LEU A 14 -1.80 5.00 11.59
C LEU A 14 -2.42 6.30 11.06
N LYS A 15 -2.65 7.27 11.96
CA LYS A 15 -3.17 8.59 11.57
C LYS A 15 -2.25 9.34 10.60
N LYS A 16 -0.93 9.23 10.79
CA LYS A 16 0.07 9.84 9.90
C LYS A 16 0.00 9.20 8.51
N TRP A 17 -0.07 7.88 8.44
CA TRP A 17 -0.09 7.15 7.17
C TRP A 17 -1.39 7.35 6.40
N GLN A 18 -2.54 7.42 7.09
CA GLN A 18 -3.84 7.66 6.47
C GLN A 18 -3.83 8.91 5.59
N HIS A 19 -3.32 10.03 6.12
CA HIS A 19 -3.27 11.28 5.37
C HIS A 19 -2.45 11.15 4.07
N THR A 20 -1.28 10.51 4.15
CA THR A 20 -0.45 10.24 2.98
C THR A 20 -1.14 9.33 1.97
N LEU A 21 -1.87 8.33 2.44
CA LEU A 21 -2.59 7.38 1.60
C LEU A 21 -3.71 8.08 0.82
N ASP A 22 -4.46 8.98 1.46
CA ASP A 22 -5.49 9.80 0.85
C ASP A 22 -4.92 10.72 -0.25
N GLU A 23 -3.79 11.39 0.02
CA GLU A 23 -3.13 12.29 -0.94
C GLU A 23 -2.67 11.55 -2.21
N VAL A 24 -2.24 10.30 -2.05
CA VAL A 24 -1.78 9.43 -3.14
C VAL A 24 -2.97 8.93 -3.97
N ALA A 25 -4.04 8.47 -3.32
CA ALA A 25 -5.25 8.07 -4.02
C ALA A 25 -5.81 9.22 -4.87
N GLU A 26 -5.84 10.43 -4.30
CA GLU A 26 -6.25 11.66 -4.99
C GLU A 26 -5.31 11.97 -6.17
N ALA A 27 -4.00 11.95 -5.97
CA ALA A 27 -3.04 12.31 -7.01
C ALA A 27 -3.01 11.33 -8.20
N LEU A 28 -3.31 10.05 -7.94
CA LEU A 28 -3.37 9.02 -8.98
C LEU A 28 -4.76 8.87 -9.60
N GLU A 29 -5.76 9.58 -9.06
CA GLU A 29 -7.18 9.47 -9.43
C GLU A 29 -7.68 8.02 -9.41
N VAL A 30 -7.37 7.31 -8.33
CA VAL A 30 -7.78 5.91 -8.10
C VAL A 30 -8.81 5.82 -6.99
N PRO A 31 -9.76 4.88 -7.06
CA PRO A 31 -10.77 4.71 -6.03
C PRO A 31 -10.22 4.14 -4.72
N ALA A 32 -9.11 3.37 -4.75
CA ALA A 32 -8.58 2.75 -3.55
C ALA A 32 -7.05 2.85 -3.49
N ALA A 33 -6.52 3.34 -2.37
CA ALA A 33 -5.16 3.14 -1.92
C ALA A 33 -5.21 2.49 -0.53
N LEU A 34 -4.45 1.42 -0.32
CA LEU A 34 -4.54 0.59 0.88
C LEU A 34 -3.16 0.37 1.52
N VAL A 35 -3.14 0.31 2.85
CA VAL A 35 -2.06 -0.36 3.60
C VAL A 35 -2.63 -1.68 4.09
N MET A 36 -2.02 -2.78 3.67
CA MET A 36 -2.40 -4.13 4.03
C MET A 36 -1.46 -4.67 5.10
N ARG A 37 -2.00 -5.36 6.12
CA ARG A 37 -1.25 -6.05 7.17
C ARG A 37 -1.46 -7.55 7.08
N VAL A 38 -0.38 -8.32 7.07
CA VAL A 38 -0.44 -9.77 7.01
C VAL A 38 -0.62 -10.39 8.41
N TRP A 39 -1.40 -11.46 8.46
CA TRP A 39 -1.61 -12.35 9.59
C TRP A 39 -1.15 -13.77 9.16
N PRO A 40 -1.00 -14.74 10.09
CA PRO A 40 -0.55 -16.09 9.74
C PRO A 40 -1.32 -16.74 8.57
N GLU A 41 -2.63 -16.57 8.53
CA GLU A 41 -3.52 -17.19 7.52
C GLU A 41 -4.37 -16.17 6.74
N GLN A 42 -4.28 -14.88 7.07
CA GLN A 42 -5.16 -13.84 6.55
C GLN A 42 -4.38 -12.57 6.21
N ILE A 43 -5.01 -11.65 5.49
CA ILE A 43 -4.53 -10.29 5.29
C ILE A 43 -5.65 -9.32 5.62
N GLU A 44 -5.29 -8.21 6.27
CA GLU A 44 -6.20 -7.19 6.77
C GLU A 44 -5.98 -5.88 6.02
N VAL A 45 -7.07 -5.19 5.69
CA VAL A 45 -7.03 -3.77 5.31
C VAL A 45 -6.75 -2.95 6.57
N LEU A 46 -5.48 -2.60 6.80
CA LEU A 46 -5.08 -1.83 7.98
C LEU A 46 -5.49 -0.36 7.83
N LEU A 47 -5.32 0.21 6.63
CA LEU A 47 -5.79 1.55 6.27
C LEU A 47 -6.37 1.52 4.87
N SER A 48 -7.44 2.28 4.67
CA SER A 48 -8.13 2.43 3.39
C SER A 48 -8.28 3.91 3.07
N SER A 49 -7.92 4.33 1.86
CA SER A 49 -8.07 5.75 1.48
C SER A 49 -9.53 6.19 1.50
N LEU A 50 -9.77 7.41 1.96
CA LEU A 50 -11.11 8.02 2.01
C LEU A 50 -11.50 8.61 0.66
N SER A 51 -11.59 7.74 -0.34
CA SER A 51 -11.84 8.09 -1.74
C SER A 51 -13.22 7.60 -2.19
N ALA A 52 -13.87 8.33 -3.09
CA ALA A 52 -15.18 7.94 -3.61
C ALA A 52 -15.07 6.65 -4.45
N GLY A 53 -15.92 5.67 -4.15
CA GLY A 53 -15.95 4.40 -4.88
C GLY A 53 -14.96 3.34 -4.38
N ASN A 54 -14.27 3.59 -3.26
CA ASN A 54 -13.47 2.58 -2.58
C ASN A 54 -14.38 1.46 -2.03
N PRO A 55 -14.22 0.19 -2.45
CA PRO A 55 -15.05 -0.90 -1.95
C PRO A 55 -14.53 -1.51 -0.63
N TYR A 56 -13.33 -1.12 -0.16
CA TYR A 56 -12.65 -1.76 0.96
C TYR A 56 -12.92 -1.05 2.29
N GLU A 57 -13.25 -1.83 3.32
CA GLU A 57 -13.48 -1.33 4.68
C GLU A 57 -12.24 -1.56 5.57
N GLU A 58 -11.94 -0.62 6.46
CA GLU A 58 -10.89 -0.82 7.47
C GLU A 58 -11.21 -2.05 8.33
N HIS A 59 -10.17 -2.82 8.67
CA HIS A 59 -10.25 -4.10 9.39
C HIS A 59 -10.92 -5.26 8.63
N GLU A 60 -11.34 -5.06 7.39
CA GLU A 60 -11.75 -6.16 6.52
C GLU A 60 -10.59 -7.15 6.37
N LYS A 61 -10.90 -8.45 6.42
CA LYS A 61 -9.93 -9.55 6.31
C LYS A 61 -10.28 -10.49 5.18
N ALA A 62 -9.26 -10.95 4.48
CA ALA A 62 -9.35 -11.99 3.46
C ALA A 62 -8.38 -13.14 3.78
N ASP A 63 -8.76 -14.36 3.41
CA ASP A 63 -7.91 -15.53 3.59
C ASP A 63 -6.78 -15.53 2.56
N LEU A 64 -5.57 -15.88 3.02
CA LEU A 64 -4.42 -16.09 2.15
C LEU A 64 -4.54 -17.39 1.34
N GLY A 65 -3.78 -17.48 0.26
CA GLY A 65 -3.80 -18.64 -0.64
C GLY A 65 -5.01 -18.62 -1.58
N THR A 66 -5.65 -17.47 -1.73
CA THR A 66 -6.80 -17.27 -2.62
C THR A 66 -6.42 -16.59 -3.93
N GLY A 67 -5.14 -16.20 -4.09
CA GLY A 67 -4.59 -15.60 -5.30
C GLY A 67 -4.70 -14.07 -5.31
N LEU A 68 -4.73 -13.44 -4.14
CA LEU A 68 -4.74 -11.98 -4.01
C LEU A 68 -3.48 -11.37 -4.63
N TYR A 69 -3.57 -10.14 -5.15
CA TYR A 69 -2.40 -9.45 -5.70
C TYR A 69 -1.28 -9.30 -4.67
N CYS A 70 -1.68 -8.97 -3.43
CA CYS A 70 -0.80 -8.80 -2.29
C CYS A 70 0.05 -10.04 -2.01
N GLU A 71 -0.47 -11.26 -2.23
CA GLU A 71 0.30 -12.49 -2.05
C GLU A 71 1.53 -12.54 -2.96
N THR A 72 1.38 -12.10 -4.21
CA THR A 72 2.50 -12.07 -5.17
C THR A 72 3.51 -10.98 -4.83
N VAL A 73 3.05 -9.81 -4.39
CA VAL A 73 3.94 -8.73 -3.90
C VAL A 73 4.76 -9.22 -2.70
N MET A 74 4.11 -9.84 -1.72
CA MET A 74 4.76 -10.39 -0.52
C MET A 74 5.75 -11.51 -0.88
N ALA A 75 5.36 -12.44 -1.75
CA ALA A 75 6.19 -13.57 -2.14
C ALA A 75 7.42 -13.15 -2.99
N SER A 76 7.24 -12.20 -3.90
CA SER A 76 8.32 -11.69 -4.76
C SER A 76 9.21 -10.66 -4.09
N ARG A 77 8.71 -10.02 -3.02
CA ARG A 77 9.33 -8.84 -2.38
C ARG A 77 9.64 -7.73 -3.40
N ALA A 78 8.82 -7.61 -4.43
CA ALA A 78 9.00 -6.70 -5.54
C ALA A 78 7.71 -5.94 -5.87
N LEU A 79 7.85 -4.88 -6.65
CA LEU A 79 6.70 -4.18 -7.23
C LEU A 79 5.93 -5.11 -8.15
N LEU A 80 4.61 -5.10 -8.04
CA LEU A 80 3.70 -5.74 -8.98
C LEU A 80 2.84 -4.65 -9.63
N GLU A 81 2.82 -4.64 -10.96
CA GLU A 81 1.87 -3.88 -11.75
C GLU A 81 1.01 -4.83 -12.57
N VAL A 82 -0.31 -4.72 -12.43
CA VAL A 82 -1.31 -5.43 -13.23
C VAL A 82 -2.15 -4.37 -13.94
N PRO A 83 -1.87 -4.07 -15.22
CA PRO A 83 -2.56 -3.02 -15.94
C PRO A 83 -4.06 -3.29 -16.14
N ASP A 84 -4.40 -4.55 -16.39
CA ASP A 84 -5.77 -5.03 -16.58
C ASP A 84 -5.87 -6.54 -16.33
N ALA A 85 -6.46 -6.91 -15.20
CA ALA A 85 -6.63 -8.29 -14.79
C ALA A 85 -7.59 -9.07 -15.69
N LEU A 86 -8.59 -8.42 -16.30
CA LEU A 86 -9.56 -9.11 -17.16
C LEU A 86 -8.91 -9.68 -18.42
N ASN A 87 -7.83 -9.04 -18.87
CA ASN A 87 -7.06 -9.42 -20.05
C ASN A 87 -5.77 -10.19 -19.71
N ASP A 88 -5.48 -10.43 -18.43
CA ASP A 88 -4.33 -11.22 -17.98
C ASP A 88 -4.78 -12.61 -17.47
N PRO A 89 -4.38 -13.72 -18.12
CA PRO A 89 -4.74 -15.07 -17.69
C PRO A 89 -4.34 -15.41 -16.24
N ALA A 90 -3.29 -14.78 -15.71
CA ALA A 90 -2.84 -14.97 -14.33
C ALA A 90 -3.78 -14.28 -13.32
N TRP A 91 -4.41 -13.18 -13.71
CA TRP A 91 -5.17 -12.30 -12.79
C TRP A 91 -6.67 -12.26 -13.03
N ARG A 92 -7.17 -12.75 -14.16
CA ARG A 92 -8.61 -12.72 -14.51
C ARG A 92 -9.56 -13.36 -13.49
N ASN A 93 -9.04 -14.25 -12.64
CA ASN A 93 -9.79 -14.94 -11.59
C ASN A 93 -9.45 -14.42 -10.18
N ASN A 94 -8.68 -13.34 -10.06
CA ASN A 94 -8.31 -12.74 -8.79
C ASN A 94 -9.58 -12.34 -8.00
N PRO A 95 -9.63 -12.55 -6.67
CA PRO A 95 -10.81 -12.24 -5.87
C PRO A 95 -11.33 -10.81 -6.03
N ASP A 96 -10.44 -9.82 -6.15
CA ASP A 96 -10.75 -8.40 -6.22
C ASP A 96 -11.43 -7.99 -7.53
N VAL A 97 -11.35 -8.83 -8.57
CA VAL A 97 -12.12 -8.65 -9.82
C VAL A 97 -13.63 -8.64 -9.52
N LYS A 98 -14.10 -9.37 -8.50
CA LYS A 98 -15.51 -9.37 -8.09
C LYS A 98 -15.93 -8.04 -7.45
N LEU A 99 -14.97 -7.29 -6.91
CA LEU A 99 -15.13 -5.93 -6.39
C LEU A 99 -14.92 -4.88 -7.49
N ASN A 100 -14.82 -5.32 -8.75
CA ASN A 100 -14.50 -4.49 -9.90
C ASN A 100 -13.13 -3.82 -9.80
N MET A 101 -12.16 -4.39 -9.07
CA MET A 101 -10.79 -3.88 -8.93
C MET A 101 -9.87 -4.68 -9.86
N ILE A 102 -9.81 -4.24 -11.12
CA ILE A 102 -9.16 -4.96 -12.21
C ILE A 102 -7.74 -4.45 -12.50
N ASN A 103 -7.37 -3.30 -11.95
CA ASN A 103 -6.04 -2.74 -12.06
C ASN A 103 -5.38 -2.70 -10.67
N TYR A 104 -4.09 -3.00 -10.61
CA TYR A 104 -3.34 -3.07 -9.36
C TYR A 104 -1.91 -2.54 -9.54
N LEU A 105 -1.44 -1.77 -8.56
CA LEU A 105 -0.03 -1.46 -8.38
C LEU A 105 0.31 -1.57 -6.90
N GLY A 106 1.34 -2.34 -6.53
CA GLY A 106 1.68 -2.54 -5.14
C GLY A 106 3.14 -2.88 -4.89
N VAL A 107 3.62 -2.53 -3.69
CA VAL A 107 4.97 -2.81 -3.20
C VAL A 107 4.93 -3.41 -1.79
N PRO A 108 5.90 -4.25 -1.42
CA PRO A 108 5.89 -4.89 -0.10
C PRO A 108 6.19 -3.86 1.00
N LEU A 109 5.70 -4.12 2.21
CA LEU A 109 6.15 -3.46 3.44
C LEU A 109 6.95 -4.47 4.25
N VAL A 110 8.17 -4.11 4.61
CA VAL A 110 9.16 -4.97 5.27
C VAL A 110 9.43 -4.40 6.66
N TRP A 111 9.28 -5.25 7.67
CA TRP A 111 9.55 -4.91 9.05
C TRP A 111 11.07 -4.90 9.35
N PRO A 112 11.56 -4.26 10.43
CA PRO A 112 13.00 -4.16 10.71
C PRO A 112 13.75 -5.48 10.89
N ASP A 113 13.05 -6.58 11.18
CA ASP A 113 13.62 -7.93 11.27
C ASP A 113 13.61 -8.70 9.93
N ASP A 114 13.38 -7.99 8.81
CA ASP A 114 13.27 -8.49 7.44
C ASP A 114 11.99 -9.31 7.13
N SER A 115 11.12 -9.50 8.13
CA SER A 115 9.80 -10.11 7.92
C SER A 115 8.88 -9.22 7.07
N ILE A 116 7.93 -9.84 6.37
CA ILE A 116 6.89 -9.11 5.65
C ILE A 116 5.84 -8.61 6.64
N PHE A 117 5.62 -7.31 6.65
CA PHE A 117 4.48 -6.68 7.34
C PHE A 117 3.20 -6.78 6.50
N GLY A 118 3.32 -6.65 5.19
CA GLY A 118 2.20 -6.65 4.24
C GLY A 118 2.55 -5.86 2.99
N THR A 119 1.64 -5.01 2.51
CA THR A 119 1.82 -4.26 1.26
C THR A 119 1.25 -2.85 1.36
N VAL A 120 1.75 -1.93 0.54
CA VAL A 120 1.02 -0.72 0.17
C VAL A 120 0.67 -0.81 -1.32
N CYS A 121 -0.59 -0.55 -1.66
CA CYS A 121 -1.07 -0.71 -3.03
C CYS A 121 -2.17 0.28 -3.39
N VAL A 122 -2.39 0.43 -4.70
CA VAL A 122 -3.51 1.15 -5.29
C VAL A 122 -4.27 0.25 -6.25
N LEU A 123 -5.58 0.43 -6.32
CA LEU A 123 -6.46 -0.34 -7.19
C LEU A 123 -7.43 0.57 -7.94
N ASP A 124 -7.78 0.17 -9.16
CA ASP A 124 -8.72 0.89 -10.02
C ASP A 124 -9.66 -0.09 -10.73
N ALA A 125 -10.86 0.39 -11.02
CA ALA A 125 -11.86 -0.29 -11.84
C ALA A 125 -11.61 -0.15 -13.34
N ARG A 126 -10.63 0.66 -13.73
CA ARG A 126 -10.26 0.90 -15.12
C ARG A 126 -8.88 0.33 -15.40
N ALA A 127 -8.71 -0.23 -16.59
CA ALA A 127 -7.39 -0.57 -17.10
C ALA A 127 -6.51 0.69 -17.15
N ARG A 128 -5.28 0.58 -16.65
CA ARG A 128 -4.34 1.71 -16.50
C ARG A 128 -2.90 1.21 -16.55
N GLN A 129 -2.02 2.02 -17.11
CA GLN A 129 -0.57 1.86 -16.93
C GLN A 129 -0.07 3.02 -16.05
N TYR A 130 0.83 2.72 -15.14
CA TYR A 130 1.38 3.72 -14.24
C TYR A 130 2.68 4.29 -14.79
N SER A 131 2.86 5.60 -14.63
CA SER A 131 4.12 6.25 -14.99
C SER A 131 5.21 5.92 -13.96
N ALA A 132 6.47 6.23 -14.31
CA ALA A 132 7.58 6.09 -13.38
C ALA A 132 7.38 6.92 -12.11
N GLU A 133 6.77 8.10 -12.22
CA GLU A 133 6.44 8.97 -11.09
C GLU A 133 5.37 8.36 -10.18
N ALA A 134 4.38 7.67 -10.74
CA ALA A 134 3.36 6.98 -9.96
C ALA A 134 3.95 5.79 -9.20
N GLN A 135 4.81 5.00 -9.86
CA GLN A 135 5.57 3.94 -9.19
C GLN A 135 6.49 4.51 -8.10
N GLU A 136 7.17 5.63 -8.37
CA GLU A 136 8.03 6.32 -7.41
C GLU A 136 7.23 6.78 -6.18
N ALA A 137 6.00 7.28 -6.36
CA ALA A 137 5.13 7.66 -5.25
C ALA A 137 4.90 6.49 -4.29
N LEU A 138 4.60 5.29 -4.80
CA LEU A 138 4.44 4.08 -3.97
C LEU A 138 5.72 3.68 -3.25
N TRP A 139 6.87 3.77 -3.92
CA TRP A 139 8.17 3.55 -3.28
C TRP A 139 8.46 4.55 -2.16
N LYS A 140 8.05 5.82 -2.30
CA LYS A 140 8.20 6.83 -1.24
C LYS A 140 7.28 6.57 -0.06
N ILE A 141 6.03 6.15 -0.28
CA ILE A 141 5.13 5.76 0.80
C ILE A 141 5.69 4.56 1.57
N LYS A 142 6.17 3.53 0.87
CA LYS A 142 6.88 2.41 1.49
C LYS A 142 8.03 2.92 2.36
N ALA A 143 8.90 3.77 1.82
CA ALA A 143 10.05 4.29 2.55
C ALA A 143 9.64 5.11 3.78
N LEU A 144 8.54 5.86 3.71
CA LEU A 144 7.98 6.63 4.82
C LEU A 144 7.48 5.70 5.94
N ILE A 145 6.69 4.69 5.59
CA ILE A 145 6.14 3.71 6.53
C ILE A 145 7.26 2.90 7.18
N GLU A 146 8.26 2.45 6.40
CA GLU A 146 9.38 1.66 6.93
C GLU A 146 10.34 2.48 7.81
N ALA A 147 10.45 3.79 7.57
CA ALA A 147 11.15 4.67 8.51
C ALA A 147 10.43 4.71 9.87
N ASP A 148 9.11 4.76 9.86
CA ASP A 148 8.31 4.72 11.09
C ASP A 148 8.36 3.35 11.79
N PHE A 149 8.42 2.24 11.04
CA PHE A 149 8.60 0.91 11.63
C PHE A 149 9.86 0.84 12.48
N ALA A 150 10.94 1.52 12.09
CA ALA A 150 12.15 1.55 12.89
C ALA A 150 11.89 2.20 14.27
N GLY A 151 11.16 3.31 14.35
CA GLY A 151 10.79 3.92 15.63
C GLY A 151 9.89 3.00 16.47
N ILE A 152 8.87 2.41 15.84
CA ILE A 152 7.94 1.47 16.50
C ILE A 152 8.71 0.27 17.08
N PHE A 153 9.68 -0.27 16.33
CA PHE A 153 10.52 -1.39 16.77
C PHE A 153 11.37 -1.05 18.00
N HIS A 154 11.73 0.23 18.19
CA HIS A 154 12.44 0.71 19.38
C HIS A 154 11.49 1.13 20.53
N GLY A 155 10.16 1.02 20.34
CA GLY A 155 9.15 1.27 21.37
C GLY A 155 8.48 2.64 21.29
N ASP A 156 8.66 3.40 20.20
CA ASP A 156 7.96 4.67 20.02
C ASP A 156 6.46 4.45 19.86
N THR A 157 5.66 5.25 20.55
CA THR A 157 4.18 5.19 20.51
C THR A 157 3.55 6.30 19.69
N ALA A 158 4.35 7.26 19.25
CA ALA A 158 3.96 8.38 18.41
C ALA A 158 5.08 8.71 17.43
N PRO A 159 4.75 9.16 16.20
CA PRO A 159 5.76 9.58 15.25
C PRO A 159 6.50 10.82 15.77
N ASP A 160 7.82 10.79 15.75
CA ASP A 160 8.64 11.96 16.06
C ASP A 160 8.43 13.04 14.98
N ALA A 161 8.09 14.25 15.40
CA ALA A 161 7.97 15.40 14.51
C ALA A 161 9.34 15.83 13.94
N ILE A 162 10.44 15.40 14.56
CA ILE A 162 11.80 15.83 14.23
C ILE A 162 12.55 14.84 13.31
N ASP A 163 12.01 13.65 13.02
CA ASP A 163 12.66 12.67 12.14
C ASP A 163 13.02 13.28 10.76
N GLU A 164 14.32 13.52 10.57
CA GLU A 164 14.89 14.12 9.37
C GLU A 164 14.63 13.26 8.14
N ARG A 165 14.74 11.93 8.28
CA ARG A 165 14.54 11.00 7.17
C ARG A 165 13.09 11.05 6.70
N ALA A 166 12.14 11.00 7.64
CA ALA A 166 10.72 11.13 7.33
C ALA A 166 10.36 12.51 6.75
N ARG A 167 11.10 13.57 7.10
CA ARG A 167 10.92 14.92 6.54
C ARG A 167 11.41 15.01 5.09
N THR A 168 12.60 14.48 4.81
CA THR A 168 13.14 14.40 3.45
C THR A 168 12.20 13.63 2.53
N ILE A 169 11.76 12.43 2.94
CA ILE A 169 10.86 11.59 2.14
C ILE A 169 9.54 12.32 1.85
N ARG A 170 8.95 12.99 2.86
CA ARG A 170 7.71 13.77 2.68
C ARG A 170 7.89 14.93 1.70
N SER A 171 9.01 15.64 1.76
CA SER A 171 9.30 16.73 0.81
C SER A 171 9.43 16.24 -0.63
N GLU A 172 10.10 15.11 -0.84
CA GLU A 172 10.24 14.50 -2.17
C GLU A 172 8.89 14.01 -2.70
N MET A 173 8.12 13.33 -1.84
CA MET A 173 6.78 12.84 -2.15
C MET A 173 5.84 13.98 -2.54
N ALA A 174 5.84 15.10 -1.81
CA ALA A 174 5.04 16.27 -2.18
C ALA A 174 5.36 16.78 -3.59
N GLY A 175 6.63 16.77 -3.98
CA GLY A 175 7.05 17.13 -5.34
C GLY A 175 6.55 16.15 -6.40
N ILE A 176 6.55 14.85 -6.11
CA ILE A 176 6.01 13.80 -7.00
C ILE A 176 4.49 13.96 -7.15
N LEU A 177 3.76 14.07 -6.04
CA LEU A 177 2.30 14.22 -6.04
C LEU A 177 1.86 15.49 -6.77
N ALA A 178 2.60 16.60 -6.63
CA ALA A 178 2.32 17.82 -7.38
C ALA A 178 2.47 17.63 -8.90
N ARG A 179 3.46 16.85 -9.35
CA ARG A 179 3.64 16.52 -10.77
C ARG A 179 2.53 15.61 -11.29
N LEU A 180 2.13 14.60 -10.50
CA LEU A 180 1.05 13.67 -10.85
C LEU A 180 -0.31 14.39 -10.99
N ARG A 181 -0.56 15.41 -10.17
CA ARG A 181 -1.78 16.24 -10.23
C ARG A 181 -1.78 17.27 -11.35
N SER A 182 -0.64 17.49 -12.01
CA SER A 182 -0.54 18.48 -13.08
C SER A 182 -1.05 17.86 -14.39
N PRO A 183 -2.10 18.43 -15.03
CA PRO A 183 -2.59 17.90 -16.30
C PRO A 183 -1.49 18.02 -17.37
N HIS A 184 -1.19 16.92 -18.04
CA HIS A 184 -0.40 16.91 -19.27
C HIS A 184 -1.15 17.59 -20.42
#